data_AF-A0A1S3DSH1-F1
#
_entry.id   AF-A0A1S3DSH1-F1
#
_cell.length_a   1.000
_cell.length_b   1.000
_cell.length_c   1.000
_cell.angle_alpha   90.00
_cell.angle_beta   90.00
_cell.angle_gamma   90.00
#
_symmetry.space_group_name_H-M   'P 1'
#
loop_
_entity.id
_entity.type
_entity.pdbx_description
1 polymer ?
#
loop_
_entity_poly.entity_id
_entity_poly.type
_entity_poly.pdbx_seq_one_letter_code
_entity_poly.pdbx_strand_id
1 'polypeptide(L)'
;MNTLKKDNTGYHLAHMFIGAEGTLGFVTKVVIQCPVKPNSTHITFLGVDSFDTVLKIVQLARTSLGEILSSCEMMDHAGVNSVSTKFNIQIPVKQCPFYMLLETSGKF
;
A
#
# COMPACT_ATOMS: atom_id res chain seq x y z
N MET A 1 -12.88 -18.21 20.45
CA MET A 1 -12.91 -16.95 19.68
C MET A 1 -12.32 -15.87 20.55
N ASN A 2 -11.00 -15.69 20.46
CA ASN A 2 -10.34 -14.70 21.30
C ASN A 2 -10.31 -13.37 20.55
N THR A 3 -10.98 -12.35 21.08
CA THR A 3 -10.95 -10.97 20.54
C THR A 3 -9.88 -10.14 21.23
N LEU A 4 -9.02 -10.77 22.03
CA LEU A 4 -8.00 -10.11 22.81
C LEU A 4 -6.91 -9.57 21.91
N LYS A 5 -6.54 -8.31 22.15
CA LYS A 5 -5.39 -7.66 21.50
C LYS A 5 -4.06 -8.34 21.83
N LYS A 6 -4.00 -9.05 22.96
CA LYS A 6 -2.83 -9.81 23.40
C LYS A 6 -3.31 -11.13 24.00
N ASP A 7 -2.90 -12.22 23.37
CA ASP A 7 -3.11 -13.58 23.85
C ASP A 7 -1.86 -14.41 23.55
N ASN A 8 -1.23 -14.92 24.61
CA ASN A 8 0.02 -15.68 24.53
C ASN A 8 -0.19 -17.13 25.00
N THR A 9 -1.43 -17.63 25.07
CA THR A 9 -1.67 -19.01 25.49
C THR A 9 -1.44 -19.99 24.34
N GLY A 10 -0.22 -20.51 24.24
CA GLY A 10 0.15 -21.52 23.24
C GLY A 10 0.44 -20.96 21.84
N TYR A 11 0.32 -21.80 20.83
CA TYR A 11 0.59 -21.42 19.44
C TYR A 11 -0.52 -20.58 18.83
N HIS A 12 -0.15 -19.59 18.03
CA HIS A 12 -1.09 -18.76 17.29
C HIS A 12 -1.57 -19.45 16.00
N LEU A 13 -2.40 -20.49 16.14
CA LEU A 13 -2.84 -21.35 15.02
C LEU A 13 -3.53 -20.59 13.88
N ALA A 14 -4.13 -19.44 14.15
CA ALA A 14 -4.72 -18.60 13.10
C ALA A 14 -3.70 -18.18 12.03
N HIS A 15 -2.42 -18.05 12.37
CA HIS A 15 -1.37 -17.76 11.38
C HIS A 15 -1.16 -18.88 10.37
N MET A 16 -1.49 -20.14 10.72
CA MET A 16 -1.39 -21.23 9.76
C MET A 16 -2.44 -21.11 8.65
N PHE A 17 -3.58 -20.49 8.91
CA PHE A 17 -4.65 -20.32 7.91
C PHE A 17 -4.48 -19.06 7.05
N ILE A 18 -3.70 -18.08 7.51
CA ILE A 18 -3.41 -16.85 6.74
C ILE A 18 -2.43 -17.22 5.62
N GLY A 19 -2.90 -17.13 4.36
CA GLY A 19 -2.12 -17.53 3.20
C GLY A 19 -2.17 -19.04 2.89
N ALA A 20 -3.01 -19.82 3.58
CA ALA A 20 -3.15 -21.26 3.30
C ALA A 20 -3.96 -21.59 2.05
N GLU A 21 -4.66 -20.60 1.49
CA GLU A 21 -5.43 -20.73 0.23
C GLU A 21 -6.42 -21.91 0.24
N GLY A 22 -6.99 -22.23 1.42
CA GLY A 22 -7.98 -23.30 1.59
C GLY A 22 -7.40 -24.71 1.76
N THR A 23 -6.08 -24.90 1.64
CA THR A 23 -5.43 -26.22 1.74
C THR A 23 -5.47 -26.81 3.16
N LEU A 24 -5.47 -25.94 4.17
CA LEU A 24 -5.50 -26.34 5.59
C LEU A 24 -6.90 -26.29 6.20
N GLY A 25 -7.90 -25.82 5.45
CA GLY A 25 -9.30 -25.74 5.86
C GLY A 25 -9.99 -24.44 5.43
N PHE A 26 -11.26 -24.31 5.80
CA PHE A 26 -12.13 -23.19 5.41
C PHE A 26 -12.26 -22.17 6.55
N VAL A 27 -11.95 -20.90 6.26
CA VAL A 27 -12.16 -19.80 7.20
C VAL A 27 -13.64 -19.40 7.19
N THR A 28 -14.34 -19.61 8.31
CA THR A 28 -15.78 -19.30 8.44
C THR A 28 -16.06 -18.02 9.21
N LYS A 29 -15.10 -17.51 9.98
CA LYS A 29 -15.21 -16.26 10.74
C LYS A 29 -13.85 -15.59 10.88
N VAL A 30 -13.85 -14.26 10.81
CA VAL A 30 -12.66 -13.42 11.00
C VAL A 30 -12.96 -12.38 12.08
N VAL A 31 -11.98 -12.13 12.95
CA VAL A 31 -11.95 -10.98 13.86
C VAL A 31 -10.76 -10.12 13.43
N ILE A 32 -11.00 -8.88 13.05
CA ILE A 32 -9.98 -7.96 12.54
C ILE A 32 -10.03 -6.63 13.29
N GLN A 33 -8.86 -6.07 13.60
CA GLN A 33 -8.77 -4.73 14.16
C GLN A 33 -8.80 -3.70 13.03
N CYS A 34 -9.80 -2.84 13.01
CA CYS A 34 -9.87 -1.73 12.07
C CYS A 34 -9.09 -0.51 12.63
N PRO A 35 -8.16 0.09 11.86
CA PRO A 35 -7.54 1.35 12.25
C PRO A 35 -8.56 2.48 12.25
N VAL A 36 -8.28 3.54 13.03
CA VAL A 36 -9.10 4.75 13.02
C VAL A 36 -8.93 5.46 11.67
N LYS A 37 -10.03 5.97 11.11
CA LYS A 37 -9.98 6.78 9.89
C LYS A 37 -9.05 7.99 10.09
N PRO A 38 -8.05 8.22 9.22
CA PRO A 38 -7.19 9.39 9.32
C PRO A 38 -7.99 10.68 9.09
N ASN A 39 -7.56 11.76 9.72
CA ASN A 39 -8.22 13.07 9.59
C ASN A 39 -7.77 13.82 8.34
N SER A 40 -6.54 13.55 7.89
CA SER A 40 -5.99 14.08 6.64
C SER A 40 -5.37 12.96 5.82
N THR A 41 -5.61 13.02 4.50
CA THR A 41 -4.98 12.15 3.51
C THR A 41 -4.50 13.01 2.34
N HIS A 42 -3.23 12.84 1.96
CA HIS A 42 -2.65 13.52 0.79
C HIS A 42 -2.13 12.49 -0.20
N ILE A 43 -2.38 12.74 -1.49
CA ILE A 43 -1.88 11.92 -2.59
C ILE A 43 -0.94 12.78 -3.43
N THR A 44 0.25 12.25 -3.68
CA THR A 44 1.24 12.86 -4.57
C THR A 44 1.51 11.93 -5.73
N PHE A 45 1.31 12.43 -6.95
CA PHE A 45 1.62 11.70 -8.19
C PHE A 45 2.85 12.31 -8.85
N LEU A 46 3.90 11.51 -9.05
CA LEU A 46 5.20 11.96 -9.54
C LEU A 46 5.54 11.28 -10.86
N GLY A 47 6.04 12.03 -11.84
CA GLY A 47 6.75 11.48 -13.00
C GLY A 47 8.25 11.39 -12.69
N VAL A 48 8.87 10.25 -12.98
CA VAL A 48 10.27 9.96 -12.62
C VAL A 48 11.04 9.44 -13.83
N ASP A 49 12.21 10.03 -14.08
CA ASP A 49 12.98 9.80 -15.32
C ASP A 49 13.92 8.57 -15.23
N SER A 50 14.15 7.99 -14.04
CA SER A 50 14.96 6.77 -13.88
C SER A 50 14.55 5.92 -12.67
N PHE A 51 14.78 4.60 -12.76
CA PHE A 51 14.50 3.68 -11.67
C PHE A 51 15.40 3.93 -10.45
N ASP A 52 16.64 4.37 -10.64
CA ASP A 52 17.51 4.78 -9.52
C ASP A 52 16.91 5.95 -8.72
N THR A 53 16.23 6.87 -9.41
CA THR A 53 15.53 7.98 -8.76
C THR A 53 14.30 7.49 -8.01
N VAL A 54 13.56 6.49 -8.55
CA VAL A 54 12.47 5.83 -7.82
C VAL A 54 12.97 5.27 -6.49
N LEU A 55 14.07 4.52 -6.50
CA LEU A 55 14.65 3.94 -5.27
C LEU A 55 15.05 5.03 -4.25
N LYS A 56 15.65 6.13 -4.72
CA LYS A 56 15.99 7.29 -3.87
C LYS A 56 14.73 7.92 -3.26
N ILE A 57 13.66 8.07 -4.04
CA ILE A 57 12.38 8.60 -3.55
C ILE A 57 11.80 7.67 -2.49
N VAL A 58 11.80 6.34 -2.69
CA VAL A 58 11.33 5.38 -1.68
C VAL A 58 12.11 5.52 -0.37
N GLN A 59 13.45 5.61 -0.45
CA GLN A 59 14.28 5.79 0.73
C GLN A 59 13.97 7.12 1.44
N LEU A 60 13.86 8.21 0.68
CA LEU A 60 13.57 9.54 1.22
C LEU A 60 12.15 9.62 1.83
N ALA A 61 11.16 9.00 1.20
CA ALA A 61 9.79 8.95 1.70
C ALA A 61 9.75 8.22 3.05
N ARG A 62 10.43 7.08 3.17
CA ARG A 62 10.51 6.33 4.43
C ARG A 62 11.19 7.11 5.55
N THR A 63 12.23 7.88 5.25
CA THR A 63 12.94 8.66 6.28
C THR A 63 12.26 9.99 6.62
N SER A 64 11.63 10.64 5.64
CA SER A 64 11.10 12.01 5.80
C SER A 64 9.63 12.05 6.17
N LEU A 65 8.82 11.11 5.67
CA LEU A 65 7.39 11.02 5.96
C LEU A 65 7.11 10.02 7.08
N GLY A 66 7.98 9.01 7.26
CA GLY A 66 7.97 8.13 8.43
C GLY A 66 6.59 7.53 8.72
N GLU A 67 6.05 7.88 9.89
CA GLU A 67 4.80 7.33 10.42
C GLU A 67 3.53 7.74 9.65
N ILE A 68 3.56 8.84 8.91
CA ILE A 68 2.41 9.28 8.11
C ILE A 68 2.39 8.70 6.71
N LEU A 69 3.45 8.00 6.27
CA LEU A 69 3.48 7.34 4.96
C LEU A 69 2.56 6.10 4.97
N SER A 70 1.49 6.14 4.18
CA SER A 70 0.52 5.03 4.10
C SER A 70 0.69 4.17 2.84
N SER A 71 1.12 4.75 1.72
CA SER A 71 1.38 4.02 0.48
C SER A 71 2.53 4.65 -0.33
N CYS A 72 3.25 3.80 -1.07
CA CYS A 72 4.33 4.22 -1.97
C CYS A 72 4.42 3.22 -3.12
N GLU A 73 3.67 3.48 -4.19
CA GLU A 73 3.58 2.63 -5.36
C GLU A 73 4.41 3.16 -6.53
N MET A 74 4.89 2.25 -7.38
CA MET A 74 5.53 2.58 -8.66
C MET A 74 4.79 1.89 -9.80
N MET A 75 4.66 2.62 -10.91
CA MET A 75 4.15 2.10 -12.18
C MET A 75 5.10 2.47 -13.31
N ASP A 76 5.27 1.57 -14.28
CA ASP A 76 6.03 1.86 -15.47
C ASP A 76 5.17 2.58 -16.53
N HIS A 77 5.84 3.08 -17.57
CA HIS A 77 5.16 3.78 -18.65
C HIS A 77 4.10 2.92 -19.35
N ALA A 78 4.41 1.64 -19.60
CA ALA A 78 3.51 0.75 -20.31
C ALA A 78 2.23 0.47 -19.52
N GLY A 79 2.32 0.25 -18.20
CA GLY A 79 1.18 0.04 -17.32
C GLY A 79 0.27 1.26 -17.27
N VAL A 80 0.84 2.44 -17.03
CA VAL A 80 0.06 3.69 -16.99
C VAL A 80 -0.58 4.00 -18.34
N ASN A 81 0.15 3.83 -19.45
CA ASN A 81 -0.38 4.09 -20.79
C ASN A 81 -1.53 3.13 -21.14
N SER A 82 -1.44 1.87 -20.72
CA SER A 82 -2.50 0.88 -20.93
C SER A 82 -3.81 1.29 -20.25
N VAL A 83 -3.71 1.76 -19.00
CA VAL A 83 -4.86 2.25 -18.23
C VAL A 83 -5.40 3.56 -18.81
N SER A 84 -4.51 4.52 -19.11
CA SER A 84 -4.88 5.82 -19.70
C SER A 84 -5.66 5.63 -21.00
N THR A 85 -5.17 4.78 -21.91
CA THR A 85 -5.80 4.52 -23.21
C THR A 85 -7.12 3.79 -23.06
N LYS A 86 -7.17 2.73 -22.25
CA LYS A 86 -8.37 1.88 -22.12
C LYS A 86 -9.53 2.60 -21.44
N PHE A 87 -9.23 3.45 -20.45
CA PHE A 87 -10.23 4.12 -19.62
C PHE A 87 -10.35 5.62 -19.92
N ASN A 88 -9.63 6.15 -20.91
CA ASN A 88 -9.59 7.56 -21.29
C ASN A 88 -9.28 8.50 -20.10
N ILE A 89 -8.30 8.09 -19.27
CA ILE A 89 -7.86 8.84 -18.09
C ILE A 89 -6.66 9.71 -18.46
N GLN A 90 -6.69 10.98 -18.07
CA GLN A 90 -5.56 11.90 -18.26
C GLN A 90 -4.52 11.71 -17.16
N ILE A 91 -3.25 11.64 -17.58
CA ILE A 91 -2.10 11.57 -16.66
C ILE A 91 -1.78 13.01 -16.21
N PRO A 92 -1.74 13.31 -14.91
CA PRO A 92 -1.64 14.68 -14.39
C PRO A 92 -0.20 15.25 -14.40
N VAL A 93 0.75 14.56 -15.04
CA VAL A 93 2.17 14.92 -15.09
C VAL A 93 2.71 14.69 -16.50
N LYS A 94 3.90 15.24 -16.78
CA LYS A 94 4.61 14.95 -18.04
C LYS A 94 4.81 13.44 -18.21
N GLN A 95 4.86 13.00 -19.46
CA GLN A 95 5.15 11.61 -19.78
C GLN A 95 6.56 11.24 -19.30
N CYS A 96 6.64 10.20 -18.46
CA CYS A 96 7.87 9.69 -17.88
C CYS A 96 7.96 8.17 -18.06
N PRO A 97 9.18 7.60 -18.01
CA PRO A 97 9.38 6.15 -18.03
C PRO A 97 8.81 5.46 -16.78
N PHE A 98 8.80 6.16 -15.64
CA PHE A 98 8.24 5.69 -14.38
C PHE A 98 7.32 6.75 -13.77
N TYR A 99 6.35 6.28 -13.01
CA TYR A 99 5.45 7.09 -12.21
C TYR A 99 5.41 6.56 -10.78
N MET A 100 5.30 7.45 -9.81
CA MET A 100 5.12 7.08 -8.41
C MET A 100 3.86 7.70 -7.83
N LEU A 101 3.17 6.94 -6.98
CA LEU A 101 2.03 7.40 -6.20
C LEU A 101 2.36 7.25 -4.73
N LEU A 102 2.47 8.37 -4.03
CA LEU A 102 2.70 8.40 -2.59
C LEU A 102 1.42 8.86 -1.90
N GLU A 103 1.04 8.15 -0.86
CA GLU A 103 -0.06 8.54 0.02
C GLU A 103 0.49 8.79 1.42
N THR A 104 0.07 9.91 2.03
CA THR A 104 0.25 10.13 3.46
C THR A 104 -1.09 10.23 4.16
N SER A 105 -1.20 9.61 5.33
CA SER A 105 -2.39 9.60 6.18
C SER A 105 -2.00 9.95 7.61
N GLY A 106 -2.55 11.06 8.12
CA GLY A 106 -2.16 11.62 9.41
C GLY A 106 -3.35 12.11 10.24
N LYS A 107 -3.05 12.46 11.50
CA LYS A 107 -4.01 13.07 12.44
C LYS A 107 -3.80 14.59 12.56
N PHE A 108 -3.27 15.24 11.53
CA PHE A 108 -2.74 16.63 11.56
C PHE A 108 -1.55 16.80 12.50
#